data_AF-A0A0J7JVI9-F1
#
_entry.id   AF-A0A0J7JVI9-F1
#
_cell.length_a   1.000
_cell.length_b   1.000
_cell.length_c   1.000
_cell.angle_alpha   90.00
_cell.angle_beta   90.00
_cell.angle_gamma   90.00
#
_symmetry.space_group_name_H-M   'P 1'
#
loop_
_entity.id
_entity.type
_entity.pdbx_description
1 polymer ?
#
loop_
_entity_poly.entity_id
_entity_poly.type
_entity_poly.pdbx_seq_one_letter_code
_entity_poly.pdbx_strand_id
1 'polypeptide(L)'
;MIFLKLLLNSALIFIGGTALLTKENLENNSNSAIIYRLQDFIKPIHYRLNIELQQFVEEEEIKSFSGECTVFIKINHPTWNISLHAQQPQIEIKDTSLDQLNSKKYYVPKSDTYHYESHILVFHFSEEISSG
;
A
#
# COMPACT_ATOMS: atom_id res chain seq x y z
N MET A 1 20.19 -13.64 -4.32
CA MET A 1 19.70 -13.49 -2.91
C MET A 1 19.49 -12.04 -2.46
N ILE A 2 19.54 -11.05 -3.35
CA ILE A 2 19.33 -9.63 -3.02
C ILE A 2 17.85 -9.25 -2.93
N PHE A 3 17.01 -9.80 -3.80
CA PHE A 3 15.56 -9.50 -3.84
C PHE A 3 14.80 -9.99 -2.60
N LEU A 4 15.10 -11.20 -2.10
CA LEU A 4 14.50 -11.69 -0.85
C LEU A 4 14.89 -10.83 0.36
N LYS A 5 16.12 -10.29 0.36
CA LYS A 5 16.56 -9.31 1.38
C LYS A 5 15.83 -7.97 1.27
N LEU A 6 15.52 -7.51 0.05
CA LEU A 6 14.72 -6.30 -0.18
C LEU A 6 13.27 -6.48 0.30
N LEU A 7 12.66 -7.62 0.02
CA LEU A 7 11.29 -7.93 0.43
C LEU A 7 11.18 -8.13 1.95
N LEU A 8 12.21 -8.71 2.57
CA LEU A 8 12.29 -8.81 4.03
C LEU A 8 12.52 -7.45 4.70
N ASN A 9 13.31 -6.56 4.08
CA ASN A 9 13.56 -5.22 4.60
C ASN A 9 12.34 -4.28 4.48
N SER A 10 11.50 -4.43 3.45
CA SER A 10 10.27 -3.63 3.32
C SER A 10 9.17 -4.08 4.29
N ALA A 11 9.13 -5.37 4.64
CA ALA A 11 8.19 -5.92 5.62
C ALA A 11 8.56 -5.58 7.09
N LEU A 12 9.80 -5.14 7.37
CA LEU A 12 10.32 -5.00 8.75
C LEU A 12 10.40 -3.56 9.29
N ILE A 13 9.86 -2.55 8.63
CA ILE A 13 9.88 -1.17 9.17
C ILE A 13 8.71 -0.95 10.14
N PHE A 14 8.71 -1.67 11.27
CA PHE A 14 8.00 -1.26 12.48
C PHE A 14 8.99 -0.51 13.37
N ILE A 15 9.13 0.79 13.14
CA ILE A 15 9.74 1.69 14.13
C ILE A 15 8.60 2.40 14.86
N GLY A 16 8.42 2.01 16.12
CA GLY A 16 7.62 2.70 17.10
C GLY A 16 8.24 4.07 17.40
N GLY A 17 7.44 5.10 17.16
CA GLY A 17 7.67 6.45 17.63
C GLY A 17 6.30 7.03 17.95
N THR A 18 5.91 6.97 19.22
CA THR A 18 4.71 7.67 19.70
C THR A 18 5.02 9.16 19.72
N ALA A 19 4.62 9.88 18.68
CA ALA A 19 4.27 11.28 18.80
C ALA A 19 2.75 11.36 18.81
N LEU A 20 2.18 11.50 19.99
CA LEU A 20 0.79 11.91 20.17
C LEU A 20 0.57 13.20 19.37
N LEU A 21 -0.14 13.14 18.26
CA LEU A 21 -0.75 14.34 17.68
C LEU A 21 -2.16 14.43 18.26
N THR A 22 -2.25 15.22 19.33
CA THR A 22 -3.50 15.68 19.91
C THR A 22 -4.37 16.32 18.84
N LYS A 23 -5.64 15.95 18.89
CA LYS A 23 -6.77 16.29 18.04
C LYS A 23 -7.19 17.77 18.14
N GLU A 24 -6.28 18.73 18.07
CA GLU A 24 -6.63 20.15 18.10
C GLU A 24 -5.83 20.96 17.07
N ASN A 25 -6.58 21.70 16.24
CA ASN A 25 -6.15 22.70 15.27
C ASN A 25 -5.65 22.20 13.92
N LEU A 26 -6.60 21.65 13.15
CA LEU A 26 -6.53 21.58 11.69
C LEU A 26 -7.14 22.87 11.10
N GLU A 27 -6.68 24.02 11.58
CA GLU A 27 -6.93 25.32 10.93
C GLU A 27 -5.58 26.03 10.80
N ASN A 28 -5.23 26.31 9.54
CA ASN A 28 -4.18 27.24 9.12
C ASN A 28 -2.75 26.94 9.60
N ASN A 29 -2.07 26.04 8.90
CA ASN A 29 -0.70 26.32 8.50
C ASN A 29 -0.35 25.62 7.19
N SER A 30 -0.09 26.41 6.16
CA SER A 30 0.42 26.05 4.84
C SER A 30 1.91 25.66 4.91
N ASN A 31 2.24 24.70 5.76
CA ASN A 31 3.43 23.88 5.61
C ASN A 31 2.89 22.49 5.27
N SER A 32 2.98 22.11 4.00
CA SER A 32 2.66 20.77 3.51
C SER A 32 3.59 19.78 4.19
N ALA A 33 3.26 19.37 5.42
CA ALA A 33 3.98 18.36 6.14
C ALA A 33 3.86 17.07 5.31
N ILE A 34 4.99 16.61 4.79
CA ILE A 34 5.05 15.39 4.00
C ILE A 34 4.58 14.25 4.90
N ILE A 35 3.47 13.62 4.53
CA ILE A 35 2.89 12.53 5.32
C ILE A 35 3.63 11.25 4.93
N TYR A 36 4.51 10.79 5.81
CA TYR A 36 5.27 9.54 5.65
C TYR A 36 4.56 8.33 6.25
N ARG A 37 3.49 8.52 7.02
CA ARG A 37 2.78 7.46 7.75
C ARG A 37 1.47 7.14 7.06
N LEU A 38 1.19 5.85 6.90
CA LEU A 38 -0.12 5.38 6.47
C LEU A 38 -1.18 5.63 7.56
N GLN A 39 -2.44 5.62 7.13
CA GLN A 39 -3.61 5.67 8.00
C GLN A 39 -3.62 4.45 8.93
N ASP A 40 -3.88 4.66 10.23
CA ASP A 40 -3.83 3.62 11.26
C ASP A 40 -5.14 2.82 11.42
N PHE A 41 -6.21 3.28 10.77
CA PHE A 41 -7.53 2.66 10.79
C PHE A 41 -7.73 1.60 9.69
N ILE A 42 -6.76 1.41 8.80
CA ILE A 42 -6.72 0.30 7.84
C ILE A 42 -5.56 -0.61 8.23
N LYS A 43 -5.86 -1.84 8.64
CA LYS A 43 -4.87 -2.76 9.20
C LYS A 43 -4.75 -4.00 8.32
N PRO A 44 -3.56 -4.33 7.79
CA PRO A 44 -3.38 -5.60 7.13
C PRO A 44 -3.46 -6.75 8.14
N ILE A 45 -4.16 -7.81 7.76
CA ILE A 45 -4.35 -9.04 8.54
C ILE A 45 -3.46 -10.15 7.96
N HIS A 46 -3.40 -10.25 6.64
CA HIS A 46 -2.69 -11.32 5.95
C HIS A 46 -2.26 -10.90 4.54
N TYR A 47 -1.13 -11.43 4.08
CA TYR A 47 -0.61 -11.24 2.73
C TYR A 47 -0.43 -12.58 2.06
N ARG A 48 -0.88 -12.67 0.80
CA ARG A 48 -0.58 -13.77 -0.10
C ARG A 48 0.18 -13.21 -1.29
N LEU A 49 1.39 -13.72 -1.51
CA LEU A 49 2.28 -13.28 -2.57
C LEU A 49 2.54 -14.45 -3.51
N ASN A 50 2.22 -14.25 -4.79
CA ASN A 50 2.57 -15.15 -5.88
C ASN A 50 3.54 -14.39 -6.78
N ILE A 51 4.82 -14.72 -6.74
CA ILE A 51 5.87 -14.01 -7.47
C ILE A 51 6.51 -14.97 -8.48
N GLU A 52 6.51 -14.56 -9.74
CA GLU A 52 7.21 -15.19 -10.85
C GLU A 52 8.51 -14.46 -11.12
N LEU A 53 9.61 -15.20 -11.07
CA LEU A 53 10.95 -14.67 -11.33
C LEU A 53 11.27 -14.89 -12.80
N GLN A 54 11.57 -13.81 -13.52
CA GLN A 54 11.97 -13.89 -14.91
C GLN A 54 13.51 -13.90 -14.97
N GLN A 55 14.07 -15.06 -15.30
CA GLN A 55 15.48 -15.23 -15.60
C GLN A 55 15.67 -15.09 -17.11
N PHE A 56 16.68 -14.32 -17.53
CA PHE A 56 17.08 -14.30 -18.93
C PHE A 56 18.02 -15.47 -19.18
N VAL A 57 17.76 -16.26 -20.23
CA VAL A 57 18.51 -17.50 -20.53
C VAL A 57 20.02 -17.27 -20.70
N GLU A 58 20.44 -16.04 -21.03
CA GLU A 58 21.85 -15.67 -21.26
C GLU A 58 22.57 -15.10 -20.02
N GLU A 59 21.84 -14.76 -18.96
CA GLU A 59 22.41 -14.19 -17.74
C GLU A 59 21.91 -14.96 -16.52
N GLU A 60 22.81 -15.49 -15.68
CA GLU A 60 22.46 -16.20 -14.44
C GLU A 60 21.80 -15.28 -13.37
N GLU A 61 21.39 -14.07 -13.75
CA GLU A 61 20.79 -13.05 -12.90
C GLU A 61 19.30 -12.82 -13.21
N ILE A 62 18.48 -12.81 -12.16
CA ILE A 62 17.07 -12.39 -12.25
C ILE A 62 17.03 -10.88 -12.48
N LYS A 63 16.53 -10.44 -13.63
CA LYS A 63 16.39 -9.01 -13.96
C LYS A 63 15.02 -8.43 -13.62
N SER A 64 13.97 -9.24 -13.71
CA SER A 64 12.60 -8.80 -13.47
C SER A 64 11.81 -9.86 -12.70
N PHE A 65 10.77 -9.40 -12.02
CA PHE A 65 9.76 -10.25 -11.43
C PHE A 65 8.39 -9.65 -11.71
N SER A 66 7.40 -10.51 -11.79
CA SER A 66 5.98 -10.14 -11.89
C SER A 66 5.19 -11.00 -10.93
N GLY A 67 3.98 -10.61 -10.58
CA GLY A 67 3.20 -11.40 -9.65
C GLY A 67 1.94 -10.73 -9.17
N GLU A 68 1.27 -11.43 -8.27
CA GLU A 68 0.05 -10.99 -7.62
C GLU A 68 0.29 -10.89 -6.11
N CYS A 69 -0.23 -9.82 -5.52
CA CYS A 69 -0.27 -9.62 -4.08
C CYS A 69 -1.73 -9.46 -3.63
N THR A 70 -2.24 -10.44 -2.90
CA THR A 70 -3.55 -10.32 -2.24
C THR A 70 -3.33 -9.91 -0.79
N VAL A 71 -3.90 -8.77 -0.38
CA VAL A 71 -3.83 -8.27 0.99
C VAL A 71 -5.21 -8.35 1.63
N PHE A 72 -5.32 -9.09 2.71
CA PHE A 72 -6.50 -9.08 3.56
C PHE A 72 -6.36 -7.93 4.55
N ILE A 73 -7.28 -6.98 4.52
CA ILE A 73 -7.26 -5.80 5.37
C ILE A 73 -8.51 -5.75 6.25
N LYS A 74 -8.38 -5.11 7.42
CA LYS A 74 -9.47 -4.68 8.28
C LYS A 74 -9.60 -3.17 8.19
N ILE A 75 -10.78 -2.68 7.84
CA ILE A 75 -11.11 -1.26 7.79
C ILE A 75 -11.93 -0.92 9.04
N ASN A 76 -11.37 -0.14 9.94
CA ASN A 76 -12.05 0.24 11.18
C ASN A 76 -12.98 1.44 11.00
N HIS A 77 -12.71 2.31 10.03
CA HIS A 77 -13.51 3.49 9.71
C HIS A 77 -13.85 3.53 8.23
N PRO A 78 -15.08 3.92 7.85
CA PRO A 78 -15.42 4.10 6.46
C PRO A 78 -14.46 5.05 5.75
N THR A 79 -14.15 4.77 4.48
CA THR A 79 -13.16 5.53 3.73
C THR A 79 -13.43 5.51 2.23
N TRP A 80 -13.01 6.59 1.56
CA TRP A 80 -12.94 6.66 0.09
C TRP A 80 -11.57 6.34 -0.46
N ASN A 81 -10.58 6.12 0.41
CA ASN A 81 -9.19 5.96 0.00
C ASN A 81 -8.53 4.80 0.75
N ILE A 82 -7.69 4.06 0.04
CA ILE A 82 -6.77 3.08 0.63
C ILE A 82 -5.36 3.46 0.18
N SER A 83 -4.43 3.49 1.11
CA SER A 83 -3.03 3.85 0.83
C SER A 83 -2.10 2.72 1.23
N LEU A 84 -1.04 2.54 0.46
CA LEU A 84 0.03 1.59 0.75
C LEU A 84 1.38 2.15 0.30
N HIS A 85 2.46 1.56 0.80
CA HIS A 85 3.79 1.87 0.28
C HIS A 85 4.04 1.09 -1.01
N ALA A 86 4.44 1.81 -2.06
CA ALA A 86 4.90 1.25 -3.33
C ALA A 86 6.20 1.94 -3.72
N GLN A 87 7.31 1.21 -3.77
CA GLN A 87 8.61 1.80 -4.07
C GLN A 87 8.79 1.88 -5.59
N GLN A 88 8.18 2.89 -6.23
CA GLN A 88 8.42 3.16 -7.65
C GLN A 88 9.83 3.75 -7.84
N PRO A 89 10.51 3.42 -8.96
CA PRO A 89 10.04 2.59 -10.09
C PRO A 89 10.27 1.08 -9.90
N GLN A 90 10.81 0.63 -8.77
CA GLN A 90 11.15 -0.78 -8.54
C GLN A 90 9.92 -1.69 -8.44
N ILE A 91 8.81 -1.17 -7.95
CA ILE A 91 7.52 -1.85 -7.84
C ILE A 91 6.46 -0.97 -8.52
N GLU A 92 5.94 -1.46 -9.64
CA GLU A 92 4.80 -0.88 -10.35
C GLU A 92 3.56 -1.75 -10.10
N ILE A 93 2.48 -1.12 -9.64
CA ILE A 93 1.19 -1.78 -9.46
C ILE A 93 0.35 -1.45 -10.69
N LYS A 94 0.05 -2.46 -11.51
CA LYS A 94 -0.64 -2.30 -12.79
C LYS A 94 -2.16 -2.36 -12.65
N ASP A 95 -2.64 -3.33 -11.87
CA ASP A 95 -4.06 -3.57 -11.65
C ASP A 95 -4.33 -3.68 -10.15
N THR A 96 -5.48 -3.17 -9.70
CA THR A 96 -5.90 -3.24 -8.30
C THR A 96 -7.40 -3.30 -8.21
N SER A 97 -7.89 -4.15 -7.32
CA SER A 97 -9.29 -4.24 -6.96
C SER A 97 -9.43 -4.57 -5.47
N LEU A 98 -10.64 -4.36 -4.95
CA LEU A 98 -10.97 -4.67 -3.56
C LEU A 98 -12.28 -5.46 -3.52
N ASP A 99 -12.19 -6.67 -2.97
CA ASP A 99 -13.34 -7.51 -2.65
C ASP A 99 -13.68 -7.38 -1.17
N GLN A 100 -14.96 -7.10 -0.87
CA GLN A 100 -15.43 -7.18 0.50
C GLN A 100 -15.78 -8.64 0.83
N LEU A 101 -15.02 -9.24 1.74
CA LEU A 101 -15.17 -10.63 2.17
C LEU A 101 -16.61 -10.94 2.63
N ASN A 102 -17.11 -12.11 2.26
CA ASN A 102 -18.48 -12.58 2.56
C ASN A 102 -19.59 -11.68 2.00
N SER A 103 -19.28 -10.82 1.03
CA SER A 103 -20.24 -10.01 0.31
C SER A 103 -20.07 -10.17 -1.20
N LYS A 104 -21.00 -9.63 -1.98
CA LYS A 104 -20.85 -9.48 -3.44
C LYS A 104 -20.34 -8.09 -3.83
N LYS A 105 -19.90 -7.28 -2.87
CA LYS A 105 -19.39 -5.93 -3.15
C LYS A 105 -17.95 -6.02 -3.62
N TYR A 106 -17.71 -5.36 -4.74
CA TYR A 106 -16.44 -5.29 -5.44
C TYR A 106 -16.18 -3.84 -5.82
N TYR A 107 -14.96 -3.37 -5.60
CA TYR A 107 -14.56 -2.00 -5.86
C TYR A 107 -13.33 -1.97 -6.75
N VAL A 108 -13.36 -1.09 -7.75
CA VAL A 108 -12.19 -0.73 -8.57
C VAL A 108 -11.84 0.72 -8.25
N PRO A 109 -10.57 1.04 -7.95
CA PRO A 109 -10.15 2.42 -7.82
C PRO A 109 -10.49 3.22 -9.09
N LYS A 110 -11.08 4.40 -8.91
CA LYS A 110 -11.37 5.33 -10.02
C LYS A 110 -10.08 5.97 -10.54
N SER A 111 -9.14 6.22 -9.65
CA SER A 111 -7.84 6.80 -9.94
C SER A 111 -6.88 6.48 -8.80
N ASP A 112 -5.60 6.69 -9.04
CA ASP A 112 -4.54 6.59 -8.05
C ASP A 112 -3.67 7.85 -8.03
N THR A 113 -2.96 8.08 -6.93
CA THR A 113 -1.99 9.17 -6.78
C THR A 113 -0.75 8.65 -6.09
N TYR A 114 0.42 8.91 -6.69
CA TYR A 114 1.71 8.53 -6.14
C TYR A 114 2.45 9.72 -5.54
N HIS A 115 2.83 9.60 -4.27
CA HIS A 115 3.63 10.58 -3.56
C HIS A 115 5.11 10.15 -3.56
N TYR A 116 5.89 10.74 -4.47
CA TYR A 116 7.30 10.38 -4.69
C TYR A 116 8.17 10.49 -3.43
N GLU A 117 7.95 11.49 -2.59
CA GLU A 117 8.79 11.72 -1.39
C GLU A 117 8.55 10.69 -0.29
N SER A 118 7.31 10.21 -0.13
CA SER A 118 6.95 9.22 0.90
C SER A 118 6.82 7.79 0.39
N HIS A 119 6.93 7.59 -0.92
CA HIS A 119 6.64 6.34 -1.63
C HIS A 119 5.27 5.74 -1.27
N ILE A 120 4.26 6.61 -1.07
CA ILE A 120 2.88 6.20 -0.80
C ILE A 120 2.06 6.27 -2.09
N LEU A 121 1.42 5.16 -2.44
CA LEU A 121 0.39 5.09 -3.46
C LEU A 121 -0.98 5.13 -2.78
N VAL A 122 -1.84 6.05 -3.24
CA VAL A 122 -3.21 6.21 -2.76
C VAL A 122 -4.18 5.81 -3.85
N PHE A 123 -5.03 4.84 -3.58
CA PHE A 123 -6.16 4.46 -4.42
C PHE A 123 -7.40 5.23 -4.01
N HIS A 124 -8.06 5.89 -4.98
CA HIS A 124 -9.26 6.69 -4.78
C HIS A 124 -10.49 5.95 -5.31
N PHE A 125 -11.51 5.76 -4.48
CA PHE A 125 -12.74 5.06 -4.84
C PHE A 125 -13.89 6.04 -5.08
N SER A 126 -14.82 5.68 -5.96
CA SER A 126 -16.03 6.48 -6.23
C SER A 126 -17.11 6.33 -5.17
N GLU A 127 -17.03 5.25 -4.39
CA GLU A 127 -17.99 4.89 -3.35
C GLU A 127 -17.28 4.70 -2.01
N GLU A 128 -17.98 4.95 -0.91
CA GLU A 128 -17.44 4.73 0.42
C GLU A 128 -17.35 3.24 0.73
N ILE A 129 -16.16 2.82 1.17
CA ILE A 129 -15.91 1.48 1.65
C ILE A 129 -16.28 1.47 3.12
N SER A 130 -17.26 0.64 3.49
CA SER A 130 -17.69 0.49 4.88
C SER A 130 -16.63 -0.22 5.73
N SER A 131 -16.66 0.00 7.04
CA SER A 131 -15.86 -0.77 7.99
C SER A 131 -16.14 -2.29 7.89
N GLY A 132 -15.09 -3.09 8.05
CA GLY A 132 -15.13 -4.56 7.91
C GLY A 132 -13.77 -5.20 8.01
#